data_AF-A0A7Y4Y982-F1
#
_entry.id   AF-A0A7Y4Y982-F1
#
_cell.length_a   1.000
_cell.length_b   1.000
_cell.length_c   1.000
_cell.angle_alpha   90.00
_cell.angle_beta   90.00
_cell.angle_gamma   90.00
#
_symmetry.space_group_name_H-M   'P 1'
#
loop_
_entity.id
_entity.type
_entity.pdbx_description
1 polymer ?
#
loop_
_entity_poly.entity_id
_entity_poly.type
_entity_poly.pdbx_seq_one_letter_code
_entity_poly.pdbx_strand_id
1 'polypeptide(L)'
;MNKYIKTILIFIAVWFAASFLNGLISGIAITILDSKHLGADGMSLSFILSFILSIPFVGLVWLVTIIAQAHGSKGHAFFQTILTTTFICAILAAVFFVNTIGNDFTNAKFIVGLGIIISAVSAVLFFRNQFKADE
;
A
#
# COMPACT_ATOMS: atom_id res chain seq x y z
N MET A 1 11.98 11.31 20.89
CA MET A 1 11.77 9.93 20.38
C MET A 1 12.88 9.61 19.39
N ASN A 2 13.47 8.42 19.44
CA ASN A 2 14.54 8.02 18.51
C ASN A 2 14.03 8.14 17.05
N LYS A 3 14.84 8.72 16.14
CA LYS A 3 14.49 8.95 14.73
C LYS A 3 13.97 7.67 14.06
N TYR A 4 14.58 6.53 14.37
CA TYR A 4 14.16 5.22 13.85
C TYR A 4 12.78 4.77 14.34
N ILE A 5 12.43 5.05 15.61
CA ILE A 5 11.11 4.75 16.18
C ILE A 5 10.03 5.62 15.50
N LYS A 6 10.33 6.90 15.26
CA LYS A 6 9.44 7.80 14.50
C LYS A 6 9.18 7.28 13.09
N THR A 7 10.23 6.86 12.38
CA THR A 7 10.11 6.28 11.04
C THR A 7 9.22 5.03 11.05
N ILE A 8 9.43 4.10 11.99
CA ILE A 8 8.59 2.89 12.10
C ILE A 8 7.11 3.24 12.29
N LEU A 9 6.79 4.17 13.21
CA LEU A 9 5.41 4.57 13.47
C LEU A 9 4.76 5.21 12.23
N ILE A 10 5.49 6.03 11.48
CA ILE A 10 5.01 6.60 10.22
C ILE A 10 4.71 5.48 9.21
N PHE A 11 5.58 4.48 9.08
CA PHE A 11 5.34 3.36 8.17
C PHE A 11 4.18 2.47 8.58
N ILE A 12 3.95 2.27 9.88
CA ILE A 12 2.76 1.58 10.38
C ILE A 12 1.50 2.38 10.00
N ALA A 13 1.53 3.71 10.12
CA ALA A 13 0.40 4.56 9.76
C ALA A 13 0.16 4.58 8.23
N VAL A 14 1.23 4.64 7.42
CA VAL A 14 1.17 4.53 5.95
C VAL A 14 0.60 3.17 5.54
N TRP A 15 1.07 2.08 6.15
CA TRP A 15 0.56 0.73 5.92
C TRP A 15 -0.92 0.65 6.23
N PHE A 16 -1.32 1.06 7.43
CA PHE A 16 -2.72 1.01 7.84
C PHE A 16 -3.62 1.81 6.89
N ALA A 17 -3.22 3.02 6.51
CA ALA A 17 -3.96 3.85 5.56
C ALA A 17 -4.04 3.20 4.17
N ALA A 18 -2.93 2.68 3.65
CA ALA A 18 -2.89 2.01 2.35
C ALA A 18 -3.76 0.74 2.33
N SER A 19 -3.66 -0.11 3.36
CA SER A 19 -4.46 -1.33 3.49
C SER A 19 -5.94 -1.03 3.65
N PHE A 20 -6.29 0.00 4.43
CA PHE A 20 -7.68 0.42 4.61
C PHE A 20 -8.29 0.94 3.32
N LEU A 21 -7.61 1.86 2.63
CA LEU A 21 -8.06 2.40 1.34
C LEU A 21 -8.18 1.28 0.30
N ASN A 22 -7.22 0.37 0.25
CA ASN A 22 -7.25 -0.74 -0.69
C ASN A 22 -8.41 -1.69 -0.40
N GLY A 23 -8.61 -2.07 0.86
CA GLY A 23 -9.72 -2.93 1.28
C GLY A 23 -11.08 -2.31 1.00
N LEU A 24 -11.21 -0.99 1.17
CA LEU A 24 -12.44 -0.27 0.84
C LEU A 24 -12.70 -0.25 -0.67
N ILE A 25 -11.74 0.21 -1.48
CA ILE A 25 -11.88 0.30 -2.95
C ILE A 25 -12.13 -1.08 -3.55
N SER A 26 -11.34 -2.05 -3.13
CA SER A 26 -11.40 -3.42 -3.65
C SER A 26 -12.66 -4.14 -3.17
N GLY A 27 -13.06 -3.95 -1.91
CA GLY A 27 -14.30 -4.51 -1.36
C GLY A 27 -15.54 -3.98 -2.09
N ILE A 28 -15.59 -2.66 -2.37
CA ILE A 28 -16.66 -2.06 -3.18
C ILE A 28 -16.65 -2.64 -4.59
N ALA A 29 -15.48 -2.73 -5.24
CA ALA A 29 -15.36 -3.27 -6.59
C ALA A 29 -15.84 -4.73 -6.68
N ILE A 30 -15.42 -5.58 -5.75
CA ILE A 30 -15.82 -6.99 -5.68
C ILE A 30 -17.33 -7.09 -5.42
N THR A 31 -17.86 -6.30 -4.49
CA THR A 31 -19.30 -6.32 -4.15
C THR A 31 -20.16 -5.92 -5.34
N ILE A 32 -19.73 -4.97 -6.17
CA ILE A 32 -20.48 -4.53 -7.35
C ILE A 32 -20.34 -5.51 -8.51
N LEU A 33 -19.12 -5.94 -8.82
CA LEU A 33 -18.80 -6.66 -10.06
C LEU A 33 -18.90 -8.18 -9.93
N ASP A 34 -18.74 -8.71 -8.72
CA ASP A 34 -18.81 -10.15 -8.40
C ASP A 34 -19.86 -10.44 -7.30
N SER A 35 -20.88 -9.59 -7.21
CA SER A 35 -22.01 -9.64 -6.24
C SER A 35 -22.65 -11.02 -6.09
N LYS A 36 -22.76 -11.77 -7.19
CA LYS A 36 -23.43 -13.08 -7.25
C LYS A 36 -22.63 -14.21 -6.61
N HIS A 37 -21.32 -14.04 -6.39
CA HIS A 37 -20.43 -15.11 -5.94
C HIS A 37 -19.87 -14.85 -4.53
N LEU A 38 -19.67 -13.58 -4.18
CA LEU A 38 -18.96 -13.21 -2.96
C LEU A 38 -19.75 -12.28 -2.03
N GLY A 39 -20.76 -11.54 -2.51
CA GLY A 39 -21.66 -10.74 -1.66
C GLY A 39 -20.94 -9.92 -0.57
N ALA A 40 -21.44 -9.99 0.68
CA ALA A 40 -20.85 -9.32 1.84
C ALA A 40 -19.52 -9.93 2.30
N ASP A 41 -19.29 -11.22 2.03
CA ASP A 41 -18.06 -11.93 2.39
C ASP A 41 -16.87 -11.50 1.51
N GLY A 42 -17.14 -11.04 0.29
CA GLY A 42 -16.13 -10.45 -0.60
C GLY A 42 -15.53 -9.16 -0.03
N MET A 43 -16.33 -8.38 0.70
CA MET A 43 -15.87 -7.14 1.32
C MET A 43 -14.92 -7.43 2.49
N SER A 44 -15.31 -8.32 3.40
CA SER A 44 -14.48 -8.70 4.56
C SER A 44 -13.19 -9.39 4.13
N LEU A 45 -13.25 -10.30 3.15
CA LEU A 45 -12.08 -10.96 2.58
C LEU A 45 -11.13 -9.96 1.92
N SER A 46 -11.67 -8.94 1.23
CA SER A 46 -10.86 -7.87 0.63
C SER A 46 -10.07 -7.07 1.66
N PHE A 47 -10.67 -6.73 2.80
CA PHE A 47 -9.95 -6.06 3.89
C PHE A 47 -8.84 -6.94 4.46
N ILE A 48 -9.14 -8.20 4.77
CA ILE A 48 -8.17 -9.14 5.34
C ILE A 48 -6.97 -9.31 4.40
N LEU A 49 -7.22 -9.57 3.11
CA LEU A 49 -6.16 -9.72 2.11
C LEU A 49 -5.36 -8.42 1.94
N SER A 50 -6.01 -7.26 1.97
CA SER A 50 -5.33 -5.96 1.86
C SER A 50 -4.36 -5.71 3.02
N PHE A 51 -4.72 -6.11 4.24
CA PHE A 51 -3.82 -5.99 5.39
C PHE A 51 -2.67 -7.00 5.34
N ILE A 52 -2.96 -8.27 5.09
CA ILE A 52 -1.94 -9.34 5.14
C ILE A 52 -0.93 -9.20 3.98
N LEU A 53 -1.41 -9.02 2.75
CA LEU A 53 -0.56 -9.03 1.56
C LEU A 53 0.30 -7.77 1.41
N SER A 54 -0.05 -6.68 2.08
CA SER A 54 0.72 -5.43 2.01
C SER A 54 1.92 -5.39 2.96
N ILE A 55 1.98 -6.26 3.98
CA ILE A 55 3.07 -6.31 4.97
C ILE A 55 4.45 -6.46 4.32
N PRO A 56 4.68 -7.42 3.39
CA PRO A 56 6.00 -7.59 2.78
C PRO A 56 6.44 -6.35 1.98
N PHE A 57 5.52 -5.73 1.25
CA PHE A 57 5.81 -4.55 0.43
C PHE A 57 6.10 -3.32 1.28
N VAL A 58 5.34 -3.09 2.35
CA VAL A 58 5.64 -2.00 3.31
C VAL A 58 6.99 -2.25 3.98
N GLY A 59 7.31 -3.49 4.35
CA GLY A 59 8.61 -3.86 4.90
C GLY A 59 9.76 -3.48 3.98
N LEU A 60 9.62 -3.71 2.67
CA LEU A 60 10.60 -3.31 1.65
C LEU A 60 10.73 -1.78 1.55
N VAL A 61 9.61 -1.05 1.49
CA VAL A 61 9.65 0.42 1.43
C VAL A 61 10.32 0.98 2.68
N TRP A 62 10.00 0.45 3.86
CA TRP A 62 10.61 0.84 5.13
C TRP A 62 12.12 0.57 5.14
N LEU A 63 12.56 -0.60 4.67
CA LEU A 63 13.98 -0.96 4.58
C LEU A 63 14.76 -0.03 3.65
N VAL A 64 14.24 0.24 2.45
CA VAL A 64 14.85 1.20 1.51
C VAL A 64 14.90 2.59 2.15
N THR A 65 13.87 2.95 2.91
CA THR A 65 13.81 4.24 3.60
C THR A 65 14.86 4.37 4.70
N ILE A 66 15.10 3.32 5.49
CA ILE A 66 16.20 3.29 6.47
C ILE A 66 17.55 3.44 5.77
N ILE A 67 17.77 2.70 4.67
CA ILE A 67 19.02 2.77 3.91
C ILE A 67 19.23 4.18 3.34
N ALA A 68 18.18 4.81 2.81
CA ALA A 68 18.25 6.19 2.29
C ALA A 68 18.56 7.20 3.41
N GLN A 69 17.98 7.03 4.61
CA GLN A 69 18.32 7.85 5.78
C GLN A 69 19.76 7.64 6.24
N ALA A 70 20.26 6.40 6.23
CA ALA A 70 21.63 6.07 6.61
C ALA A 70 22.67 6.68 5.66
N HIS A 71 22.35 6.77 4.36
CA HIS A 71 23.16 7.48 3.36
C HIS A 71 22.99 9.00 3.36
N GLY A 72 22.21 9.56 4.30
CA GLY A 72 22.07 11.01 4.47
C GLY A 72 21.08 11.68 3.52
N SER A 73 20.19 10.94 2.85
CA SER A 73 19.12 11.53 2.04
C SER A 73 18.14 12.31 2.91
N LYS A 74 17.75 13.52 2.48
CA LYS A 74 16.86 14.44 3.21
C LYS A 74 15.86 15.14 2.28
N GLY A 75 14.84 15.76 2.88
CA GLY A 75 13.92 16.67 2.21
C GLY A 75 13.23 16.06 0.98
N HIS A 76 13.29 16.76 -0.15
CA HIS A 76 12.59 16.35 -1.37
C HIS A 76 13.15 15.07 -1.99
N ALA A 77 14.47 14.90 -2.02
CA ALA A 77 15.12 13.71 -2.58
C ALA A 77 14.72 12.45 -1.81
N PHE A 78 14.70 12.54 -0.48
CA PHE A 78 14.24 11.46 0.39
C PHE A 78 12.79 11.06 0.12
N PHE A 79 11.90 12.05 0.02
CA PHE A 79 10.49 11.80 -0.29
C PHE A 79 10.31 11.15 -1.67
N GLN A 80 11.05 11.60 -2.68
CA GLN A 80 11.01 11.00 -4.02
C GLN A 80 11.48 9.54 -3.99
N THR A 81 12.49 9.19 -3.20
CA THR A 81 12.93 7.80 -3.01
C THR A 81 11.79 6.96 -2.44
N ILE A 82 11.16 7.41 -1.34
CA ILE A 82 10.04 6.68 -0.72
C ILE A 82 8.88 6.50 -1.70
N LEU A 83 8.50 7.57 -2.40
CA LEU A 83 7.39 7.56 -3.34
C LEU A 83 7.66 6.60 -4.51
N THR A 84 8.87 6.67 -5.09
CA THR A 84 9.30 5.81 -6.20
C THR A 84 9.33 4.35 -5.78
N THR A 85 9.95 4.04 -4.63
CA THR A 85 9.99 2.68 -4.10
C THR A 85 8.59 2.16 -3.82
N THR A 86 7.72 2.98 -3.23
CA THR A 86 6.33 2.60 -2.96
C THR A 86 5.58 2.31 -4.26
N PHE A 87 5.75 3.14 -5.29
CA PHE A 87 5.11 2.95 -6.57
C PHE A 87 5.56 1.64 -7.24
N ILE A 88 6.87 1.35 -7.26
CA ILE A 88 7.42 0.10 -7.80
C ILE A 88 6.88 -1.10 -7.02
N CYS A 89 6.92 -1.06 -5.69
CA CYS A 89 6.38 -2.11 -4.83
C CYS A 89 4.87 -2.34 -5.09
N ALA A 90 4.10 -1.26 -5.27
CA ALA A 90 2.67 -1.35 -5.52
C ALA A 90 2.36 -1.93 -6.90
N ILE A 91 3.15 -1.62 -7.93
CA ILE A 91 3.04 -2.27 -9.25
C ILE A 91 3.31 -3.77 -9.11
N LEU A 92 4.40 -4.15 -8.43
CA LEU A 92 4.73 -5.57 -8.23
C LEU A 92 3.64 -6.29 -7.44
N ALA A 93 3.07 -5.66 -6.40
CA ALA A 93 1.96 -6.18 -5.64
C ALA A 93 0.70 -6.36 -6.50
N ALA A 94 0.38 -5.38 -7.36
CA ALA A 94 -0.76 -5.45 -8.26
C ALA A 94 -0.59 -6.56 -9.32
N VAL A 95 0.61 -6.69 -9.91
CA VAL A 95 0.94 -7.76 -10.86
C VAL A 95 0.85 -9.13 -10.18
N PHE A 96 1.42 -9.26 -8.98
CA PHE A 96 1.34 -10.48 -8.19
C PHE A 96 -0.11 -10.85 -7.90
N PHE A 97 -0.91 -9.88 -7.41
CA PHE A 97 -2.33 -10.08 -7.15
C PHE A 97 -3.05 -10.58 -8.41
N VAL A 98 -2.96 -9.86 -9.54
CA VAL A 98 -3.69 -10.20 -10.77
C VAL A 98 -3.37 -11.61 -11.28
N ASN A 99 -2.10 -12.06 -11.16
CA ASN A 99 -1.66 -13.34 -11.69
C ASN A 99 -1.83 -14.53 -10.73
N THR A 100 -2.03 -14.28 -9.44
CA THR A 100 -2.14 -15.35 -8.42
C THR A 100 -3.55 -15.42 -7.85
N ILE A 101 -3.94 -14.40 -7.10
CA ILE A 101 -5.18 -14.33 -6.31
C ILE A 101 -6.34 -13.76 -7.14
N GLY A 102 -6.04 -12.91 -8.12
CA GLY A 102 -7.02 -12.22 -8.96
C GLY A 102 -7.84 -13.14 -9.85
N ASN A 103 -7.45 -14.41 -10.01
CA ASN A 103 -8.23 -15.39 -10.75
C ASN A 103 -9.57 -15.70 -10.07
N ASP A 104 -9.65 -15.54 -8.74
CA ASP A 104 -10.87 -15.72 -7.96
C ASP A 104 -11.85 -14.54 -8.11
N PHE A 105 -11.40 -13.41 -8.68
CA PHE A 105 -12.15 -12.16 -8.84
C PHE A 105 -12.29 -11.79 -10.32
N THR A 106 -12.96 -12.64 -11.09
CA THR A 106 -12.88 -12.67 -12.55
C THR A 106 -13.17 -11.31 -13.20
N ASN A 107 -14.14 -10.55 -12.67
CA ASN A 107 -14.53 -9.25 -13.19
C ASN A 107 -13.84 -8.08 -12.45
N ALA A 108 -13.56 -8.23 -11.16
CA ALA A 108 -12.99 -7.14 -10.35
C ALA A 108 -11.44 -7.07 -10.35
N LYS A 109 -10.72 -8.10 -10.81
CA LYS A 109 -9.27 -8.24 -10.59
C LYS A 109 -8.41 -7.04 -11.01
N PHE A 110 -8.71 -6.42 -12.16
CA PHE A 110 -7.93 -5.28 -12.65
C PHE A 110 -8.21 -4.01 -11.85
N ILE A 111 -9.46 -3.82 -11.40
CA ILE A 111 -9.86 -2.69 -10.56
C ILE A 111 -9.24 -2.83 -9.17
N VAL A 112 -9.24 -4.04 -8.61
CA VAL A 112 -8.53 -4.35 -7.35
C VAL A 112 -7.03 -4.08 -7.50
N GLY A 113 -6.42 -4.52 -8.61
CA GLY A 113 -5.01 -4.23 -8.91
C GLY A 113 -4.69 -2.73 -8.98
N LEU A 114 -5.55 -1.93 -9.62
CA LEU A 114 -5.43 -0.47 -9.64
C LEU A 114 -5.63 0.14 -8.25
N GLY A 115 -6.57 -0.42 -7.46
CA GLY A 115 -6.83 -0.04 -6.08
C GLY A 115 -5.58 -0.13 -5.21
N ILE A 116 -4.77 -1.17 -5.38
CA ILE A 116 -3.49 -1.36 -4.67
C ILE A 116 -2.55 -0.18 -4.94
N ILE A 117 -2.38 0.18 -6.21
CA ILE A 117 -1.48 1.26 -6.63
C ILE A 117 -1.96 2.61 -6.09
N ILE A 118 -3.24 2.94 -6.30
CA ILE A 118 -3.82 4.21 -5.87
C ILE A 118 -3.74 4.35 -4.36
N SER A 119 -4.06 3.29 -3.62
CA SER A 119 -4.05 3.31 -2.15
C SER A 119 -2.65 3.48 -1.58
N ALA A 120 -1.66 2.76 -2.12
CA ALA A 120 -0.26 2.86 -1.68
C ALA A 120 0.32 4.27 -1.94
N VAL A 121 0.12 4.82 -3.14
CA VAL A 121 0.59 6.17 -3.49
C VAL A 121 -0.13 7.23 -2.65
N SER A 122 -1.46 7.12 -2.52
CA SER A 122 -2.25 8.07 -1.73
C SER A 122 -1.83 8.10 -0.27
N ALA A 123 -1.56 6.93 0.33
CA ALA A 123 -1.07 6.86 1.70
C ALA A 123 0.28 7.59 1.85
N VAL A 124 1.26 7.34 0.99
CA VAL A 124 2.55 8.04 1.06
C VAL A 124 2.41 9.55 0.85
N LEU A 125 1.55 9.98 -0.08
CA LEU A 125 1.25 11.40 -0.28
C LEU A 125 0.60 12.04 0.95
N PHE A 126 -0.30 11.34 1.63
CA PHE A 126 -0.96 11.81 2.85
C PHE A 126 0.06 12.06 3.99
N PHE A 127 1.07 11.20 4.09
CA PHE A 127 2.15 11.34 5.08
C PHE A 127 3.34 12.19 4.61
N ARG A 128 3.26 12.85 3.45
CA ARG A 128 4.34 13.69 2.87
C ARG A 128 4.99 14.64 3.87
N ASN A 129 4.18 15.33 4.67
CA ASN A 129 4.67 16.33 5.62
C ASN A 129 5.48 15.69 6.76
N GLN A 130 5.21 14.44 7.11
CA GLN A 130 5.96 13.70 8.13
C GLN A 130 7.35 13.27 7.63
N PHE A 131 7.53 13.11 6.31
CA PHE A 131 8.82 12.83 5.68
C PHE A 131 9.65 14.10 5.39
N LYS A 132 8.99 15.27 5.33
CA LYS A 132 9.65 16.57 5.15
C LYS A 132 10.04 17.26 6.46
N ALA A 133 9.43 16.86 7.59
CA ALA A 133 9.65 17.50 8.89
C ALA A 133 11.06 17.32 9.49
N ASP A 134 11.96 16.61 8.80
CA ASP A 134 13.36 16.44 9.19
C ASP A 134 14.30 17.29 8.29
N GLU A 135 13.83 18.48 7.83
CA GLU A 135 14.70 19.57 7.36
C GLU A 135 15.59 20.10 8.50
#